data_AF-A0A5A7W839-F1
#
_entry.id   AF-A0A5A7W839-F1
#
_cell.length_a   1.000
_cell.length_b   1.000
_cell.length_c   1.000
_cell.angle_alpha   90.00
_cell.angle_beta   90.00
_cell.angle_gamma   90.00
#
_symmetry.space_group_name_H-M   'P 1'
#
loop_
_entity.id
_entity.type
_entity.pdbx_description
1 polymer ?
#
loop_
_entity_poly.entity_id
_entity_poly.type
_entity_poly.pdbx_seq_one_letter_code
_entity_poly.pdbx_strand_id
1 'polypeptide(L)'
;MSFRSLFAATTALLLIPAAAANAAQVAALVGGDTIATVDTAQKKAMGSVKVTGISGALVGIDVRPADGMLYGLVDDGTVVTIAADGKATVKSKLDTMLAKGVAATVDFNPVADRLRVMGSDGMSLRANVDDGKVTKDGDHKYAETDMHKGEKPNVIAGAYTNSVKGTKETALFNIDGTIGALVKQAPPNDGILGAVGKLGIKPATVAFDIWSDGTRNEAWLMADGTLYSVDLATGKATEAAKISGVTGKVTDIAIMGM
;
A
#
# COMPACT_ATOMS: atom_id res chain seq x y z
N MET A 1 3.04 23.65 -75.94
CA MET A 1 3.82 23.87 -74.70
C MET A 1 2.86 23.82 -73.53
N SER A 2 2.90 22.76 -72.72
CA SER A 2 2.05 22.60 -71.54
C SER A 2 2.95 22.63 -70.30
N PHE A 3 2.77 23.63 -69.45
CA PHE A 3 3.48 23.77 -68.18
C PHE A 3 2.69 23.01 -67.10
N ARG A 4 3.34 22.06 -66.43
CA ARG A 4 2.82 21.41 -65.21
C ARG A 4 3.52 22.00 -64.00
N SER A 5 2.78 22.72 -63.17
CA SER A 5 3.23 23.24 -61.88
C SER A 5 3.21 22.12 -60.83
N LEU A 6 4.37 21.84 -60.23
CA LEU A 6 4.49 20.96 -59.05
C LEU A 6 4.26 21.80 -57.79
N PHE A 7 3.22 21.50 -57.01
CA PHE A 7 3.09 21.99 -55.63
C PHE A 7 3.79 20.98 -54.70
N ALA A 8 4.86 21.42 -54.04
CA ALA A 8 5.45 20.70 -52.92
C ALA A 8 4.80 21.19 -51.62
N ALA A 9 4.04 20.33 -50.95
CA ALA A 9 3.54 20.58 -49.61
C ALA A 9 4.55 20.06 -48.59
N THR A 10 5.21 20.96 -47.86
CA THR A 10 6.07 20.64 -46.73
C THR A 10 5.24 20.56 -45.46
N THR A 11 5.03 19.34 -44.95
CA THR A 11 4.41 19.10 -43.64
C THR A 11 5.46 19.35 -42.55
N ALA A 12 5.30 20.41 -41.77
CA ALA A 12 6.10 20.63 -40.57
C ALA A 12 5.58 19.73 -39.43
N LEU A 13 6.39 18.78 -38.99
CA LEU A 13 6.11 17.95 -37.81
C LEU A 13 6.34 18.79 -36.55
N LEU A 14 5.28 19.15 -35.84
CA LEU A 14 5.35 19.71 -34.49
C LEU A 14 5.67 18.58 -33.50
N LEU A 15 6.90 18.57 -32.98
CA LEU A 15 7.27 17.75 -31.83
C LEU A 15 6.65 18.35 -30.57
N ILE A 16 5.58 17.73 -30.07
CA ILE A 16 5.05 18.00 -28.74
C ILE A 16 5.99 17.31 -27.74
N PRO A 17 6.62 18.03 -26.80
CA PRO A 17 7.41 17.37 -25.76
C PRO A 17 6.49 16.48 -24.91
N ALA A 18 6.83 15.19 -24.82
CA ALA A 18 6.20 14.29 -23.88
C ALA A 18 6.41 14.85 -22.47
N ALA A 19 5.32 15.08 -21.73
CA ALA A 19 5.41 15.40 -20.31
C ALA A 19 6.19 14.26 -19.64
N ALA A 20 7.26 14.60 -18.92
CA ALA A 20 7.96 13.63 -18.09
C ALA A 20 6.95 13.10 -17.06
N ALA A 21 6.65 11.80 -17.13
CA ALA A 21 5.90 11.14 -16.08
C ALA A 21 6.73 11.25 -14.79
N ASN A 22 6.22 11.97 -13.78
CA ASN A 22 6.82 11.95 -12.45
C ASN A 22 6.76 10.51 -11.94
N ALA A 23 7.90 9.92 -11.61
CA ALA A 23 7.95 8.56 -11.10
C ALA A 23 7.35 8.53 -9.69
N ALA A 24 6.42 7.61 -9.43
CA ALA A 24 5.95 7.35 -8.08
C ALA A 24 7.12 6.84 -7.22
N GLN A 25 7.29 7.43 -6.03
CA GLN A 25 8.24 6.96 -5.03
C GLN A 25 7.53 6.02 -4.07
N VAL A 26 8.16 4.90 -3.75
CA VAL A 26 7.62 3.93 -2.77
C VAL A 26 8.53 3.89 -1.57
N ALA A 27 8.01 4.19 -0.40
CA ALA A 27 8.68 3.92 0.87
C ALA A 27 8.53 2.44 1.17
N ALA A 28 9.64 1.71 1.30
CA ALA A 28 9.65 0.31 1.72
C ALA A 28 10.19 0.20 3.15
N LEU A 29 9.37 -0.35 4.06
CA LEU A 29 9.78 -0.63 5.42
C LEU A 29 10.63 -1.90 5.46
N VAL A 30 11.87 -1.75 5.92
CA VAL A 30 12.87 -2.82 6.00
C VAL A 30 13.32 -2.97 7.45
N GLY A 31 13.25 -4.20 7.96
CA GLY A 31 13.81 -4.53 9.28
C GLY A 31 13.12 -3.85 10.48
N GLY A 32 12.00 -3.17 10.27
CA GLY A 32 11.24 -2.48 11.32
C GLY A 32 11.83 -1.13 11.76
N ASP A 33 12.92 -0.66 11.17
CA ASP A 33 13.53 0.63 11.55
C ASP A 33 14.16 1.38 10.38
N THR A 34 14.01 0.91 9.14
CA THR A 34 14.67 1.49 7.97
C THR A 34 13.64 1.70 6.87
N ILE A 35 13.65 2.88 6.25
CA ILE A 35 12.84 3.19 5.07
C ILE A 35 13.77 3.26 3.86
N ALA A 36 13.54 2.40 2.88
CA ALA A 36 14.18 2.49 1.57
C ALA A 36 13.24 3.19 0.58
N THR A 37 13.72 4.23 -0.10
CA THR A 37 12.94 4.92 -1.14
C THR A 37 13.19 4.25 -2.48
N VAL A 38 12.18 3.62 -3.05
CA VAL A 38 12.23 2.95 -4.35
C VAL A 38 11.68 3.87 -5.42
N ASP A 39 12.48 4.10 -6.46
CA ASP A 39 12.04 4.73 -7.70
C ASP A 39 11.52 3.64 -8.64
N THR A 40 10.23 3.69 -8.92
CA THR A 40 9.52 2.70 -9.74
C THR A 40 9.90 2.75 -11.21
N ALA A 41 10.28 3.92 -11.73
CA ALA A 41 10.73 4.07 -13.12
C ALA A 41 12.15 3.53 -13.29
N GLN A 42 13.03 3.79 -12.32
CA GLN A 42 14.41 3.30 -12.31
C GLN A 42 14.54 1.86 -11.81
N LYS A 43 13.48 1.30 -11.20
CA LYS A 43 13.43 -0.07 -10.68
C LYS A 43 14.53 -0.36 -9.65
N LYS A 44 14.82 0.63 -8.79
CA LYS A 44 15.85 0.53 -7.75
C LYS A 44 15.56 1.41 -6.55
N ALA A 45 16.13 1.05 -5.41
CA ALA A 45 16.24 1.94 -4.27
C ALA A 45 17.20 3.10 -4.58
N MET A 46 16.76 4.31 -4.28
CA MET A 46 17.55 5.55 -4.40
C MET A 46 18.39 5.83 -3.16
N GLY A 47 18.04 5.19 -2.05
CA GLY A 47 18.72 5.29 -0.76
C GLY A 47 17.85 4.69 0.34
N SER A 48 18.42 4.61 1.55
CA SER A 48 17.67 4.25 2.74
C SER A 48 18.03 5.16 3.91
N VAL A 49 17.06 5.38 4.78
CA VAL A 49 17.22 6.14 6.02
C VAL A 49 16.78 5.28 7.19
N LYS A 50 17.56 5.33 8.27
CA LYS A 50 17.16 4.72 9.54
C LYS A 50 16.18 5.65 10.25
N VAL A 51 15.06 5.10 10.70
CA VAL A 51 14.08 5.82 11.51
C VAL A 51 14.64 6.03 12.91
N THR A 52 14.63 7.28 13.36
CA THR A 52 15.12 7.68 14.69
C THR A 52 13.98 8.30 15.50
N GLY A 53 14.07 8.23 16.83
CA GLY A 53 13.02 8.79 17.71
C GLY A 53 11.83 7.85 17.97
N ILE A 54 11.94 6.57 17.61
CA ILE A 54 10.97 5.51 17.94
C ILE A 54 11.45 4.69 19.15
N SER A 55 10.51 4.19 19.95
CA SER A 55 10.76 3.39 21.17
C SER A 55 10.98 1.90 20.89
N GLY A 56 10.57 1.43 19.71
CA GLY A 56 10.59 0.03 19.29
C GLY A 56 10.59 -0.09 17.77
N ALA A 57 10.25 -1.27 17.25
CA ALA A 57 10.16 -1.49 15.81
C ALA A 57 8.85 -0.92 15.25
N LEU A 58 8.90 -0.36 14.04
CA LEU A 58 7.73 -0.12 13.22
C LEU A 58 7.12 -1.46 12.79
N VAL A 59 5.82 -1.59 13.01
CA VAL A 59 5.02 -2.75 12.56
C VAL A 59 4.30 -2.50 11.24
N GLY A 60 4.24 -1.24 10.80
CA GLY A 60 3.69 -0.84 9.50
C GLY A 60 3.83 0.67 9.26
N ILE A 61 3.68 1.08 8.02
CA ILE A 61 3.74 2.47 7.54
C ILE A 61 2.63 2.74 6.54
N ASP A 62 2.16 3.97 6.46
CA ASP A 62 1.31 4.41 5.35
C ASP A 62 1.32 5.95 5.21
N VAL A 63 0.98 6.47 4.04
CA VAL A 63 0.79 7.91 3.79
C VAL A 63 -0.66 8.28 4.06
N ARG A 64 -0.90 9.18 5.03
CA ARG A 64 -2.27 9.65 5.32
C ARG A 64 -2.77 10.57 4.20
N PRO A 65 -3.82 10.23 3.45
CA PRO A 65 -4.28 11.04 2.32
C PRO A 65 -4.74 12.46 2.71
N ALA A 66 -5.13 12.67 3.97
CA ALA A 66 -5.59 13.98 4.46
C ALA A 66 -4.49 15.04 4.55
N ASP A 67 -3.24 14.64 4.83
CA ASP A 67 -2.10 15.56 5.04
C ASP A 67 -0.85 15.22 4.21
N GLY A 68 -0.79 14.05 3.58
CA GLY A 68 0.30 13.60 2.73
C GLY A 68 1.58 13.21 3.48
N MET A 69 1.54 13.11 4.80
CA MET A 69 2.69 12.70 5.60
C MET A 69 2.81 11.17 5.65
N LEU A 70 4.05 10.67 5.72
CA LEU A 70 4.32 9.27 6.05
C LEU A 70 4.13 9.05 7.55
N TYR A 71 3.26 8.13 7.90
CA TYR A 71 3.02 7.67 9.27
C TYR A 71 3.67 6.30 9.47
N GLY A 72 4.06 6.03 10.71
CA GLY A 72 4.48 4.72 11.17
C GLY A 72 3.78 4.35 12.46
N LEU A 73 3.46 3.05 12.62
CA LEU A 73 2.97 2.49 13.86
C LEU A 73 4.08 1.69 14.52
N VAL A 74 4.45 2.06 15.75
CA VAL A 74 5.44 1.33 16.57
C VAL A 74 4.75 0.15 17.26
N ASP A 75 5.50 -0.92 17.54
CA ASP A 75 5.03 -2.15 18.21
C ASP A 75 4.38 -1.93 19.59
N ASP A 76 4.71 -0.83 20.27
CA ASP A 76 4.12 -0.40 21.53
C ASP A 76 2.83 0.45 21.38
N GLY A 77 2.35 0.63 20.15
CA GLY A 77 1.16 1.41 19.80
C GLY A 77 1.39 2.90 19.62
N THR A 78 2.63 3.38 19.71
CA THR A 78 2.95 4.78 19.41
C THR A 78 2.80 5.04 17.91
N VAL A 79 2.01 6.05 17.56
CA VAL A 79 1.90 6.53 16.17
C VAL A 79 2.87 7.68 15.99
N VAL A 80 3.66 7.62 14.93
CA VAL A 80 4.63 8.66 14.58
C VAL A 80 4.41 9.14 13.14
N THR A 81 4.76 10.39 12.86
CA THR A 81 5.04 10.86 11.50
C THR A 81 6.53 10.77 11.23
N ILE A 82 6.95 10.37 10.04
CA ILE A 82 8.35 10.13 9.67
C ILE A 82 8.75 11.13 8.57
N ALA A 83 9.75 11.96 8.85
CA ALA A 83 10.31 12.88 7.87
C ALA A 83 11.21 12.15 6.86
N ALA A 84 11.53 12.80 5.73
CA ALA A 84 12.35 12.22 4.67
C ALA A 84 13.78 11.83 5.10
N ASP A 85 14.31 12.45 6.17
CA ASP A 85 15.59 12.11 6.78
C ASP A 85 15.50 10.96 7.80
N GLY A 86 14.32 10.38 8.01
CA GLY A 86 14.05 9.32 8.96
C GLY A 86 13.71 9.81 10.38
N LYS A 87 13.65 11.12 10.64
CA LYS A 87 13.27 11.61 11.97
C LYS A 87 11.79 11.38 12.25
N ALA A 88 11.48 10.57 13.26
CA ALA A 88 10.11 10.35 13.71
C ALA A 88 9.67 11.43 14.72
N THR A 89 8.41 11.83 14.64
CA THR A 89 7.75 12.72 15.60
C THR A 89 6.49 12.03 16.12
N VAL A 90 6.36 11.91 17.44
CA VAL A 90 5.18 11.30 18.06
C VAL A 90 3.93 12.11 17.74
N LYS A 91 2.91 11.42 17.25
CA LYS A 91 1.59 11.99 16.96
C LYS A 91 0.60 11.66 18.07
N SER A 92 0.51 10.39 18.44
CA SER A 92 -0.40 9.90 19.49
C SER A 92 0.01 8.49 19.93
N LYS A 93 -0.76 7.88 20.83
CA LYS A 93 -0.59 6.49 21.25
C LYS A 93 -1.94 5.79 21.20
N LEU A 94 -1.99 4.63 20.56
CA LEU A 94 -3.22 3.85 20.43
C LEU A 94 -3.65 3.27 21.79
N ASP A 95 -4.92 3.45 22.14
CA ASP A 95 -5.51 2.89 23.37
C ASP A 95 -5.55 1.35 23.37
N THR A 96 -5.52 0.74 22.18
CA THR A 96 -5.56 -0.71 22.01
C THR A 96 -4.68 -1.08 20.82
N MET A 97 -3.91 -2.16 21.00
CA MET A 97 -3.03 -2.72 19.98
C MET A 97 -3.36 -4.19 19.72
N LEU A 98 -2.85 -4.69 18.60
CA LEU A 98 -2.80 -6.12 18.33
C LEU A 98 -2.01 -6.84 19.43
N ALA A 99 -2.28 -8.13 19.61
CA ALA A 99 -1.52 -8.95 20.53
C ALA A 99 -0.03 -9.02 20.10
N LYS A 100 0.88 -9.06 21.06
CA LYS A 100 2.32 -9.13 20.79
C LYS A 100 2.66 -10.36 19.92
N GLY A 101 3.41 -10.14 18.85
CA GLY A 101 3.84 -11.20 17.92
C GLY A 101 2.84 -11.49 16.79
N VAL A 102 1.66 -10.87 16.80
CA VAL A 102 0.76 -10.86 15.63
C VAL A 102 1.35 -9.92 14.58
N ALA A 103 1.44 -10.38 13.34
CA ALA A 103 1.88 -9.54 12.24
C ALA A 103 0.80 -8.49 11.94
N ALA A 104 1.21 -7.24 11.83
CA ALA A 104 0.32 -6.12 11.56
C ALA A 104 0.31 -5.78 10.07
N THR A 105 -0.84 -5.30 9.61
CA THR A 105 -1.03 -4.57 8.37
C THR A 105 -1.67 -3.24 8.73
N VAL A 106 -1.17 -2.13 8.20
CA VAL A 106 -1.72 -0.80 8.46
C VAL A 106 -1.99 -0.06 7.16
N ASP A 107 -3.10 0.69 7.10
CA ASP A 107 -3.45 1.49 5.93
C ASP A 107 -4.50 2.55 6.30
N PHE A 108 -4.45 3.74 5.72
CA PHE A 108 -5.41 4.79 5.94
C PHE A 108 -6.62 4.64 5.03
N ASN A 109 -7.81 4.58 5.65
CA ASN A 109 -9.03 4.76 4.89
C ASN A 109 -9.16 6.25 4.48
N PRO A 110 -9.13 6.60 3.18
CA PRO A 110 -9.13 7.98 2.73
C PRO A 110 -10.48 8.69 2.92
N VAL A 111 -11.57 7.94 3.05
CA VAL A 111 -12.94 8.47 3.27
C VAL A 111 -13.18 8.74 4.75
N ALA A 112 -12.83 7.78 5.61
CA ALA A 112 -13.05 7.87 7.05
C ALA A 112 -11.95 8.67 7.77
N ASP A 113 -10.80 8.85 7.13
CA ASP A 113 -9.60 9.42 7.71
C ASP A 113 -9.20 8.72 9.01
N ARG A 114 -9.10 7.39 8.94
CA ARG A 114 -8.76 6.51 10.06
C ARG A 114 -7.70 5.51 9.63
N LEU A 115 -6.74 5.27 10.51
CA LEU A 115 -5.76 4.21 10.34
C LEU A 115 -6.44 2.87 10.66
N ARG A 116 -6.48 1.98 9.68
CA ARG A 116 -6.85 0.59 9.87
C ARG A 116 -5.61 -0.15 10.39
N VAL A 117 -5.77 -0.98 11.41
CA VAL A 117 -4.71 -1.87 11.92
C VAL A 117 -5.27 -3.28 11.98
N MET A 118 -4.72 -4.17 11.16
CA MET A 118 -5.21 -5.53 10.94
C MET A 118 -4.16 -6.54 11.38
N GLY A 119 -4.59 -7.53 12.15
CA GLY A 119 -3.74 -8.64 12.58
C GLY A 119 -3.90 -9.85 11.68
N SER A 120 -2.80 -10.57 11.48
CA SER A 120 -2.79 -11.89 10.84
C SER A 120 -3.60 -12.95 11.59
N ASP A 121 -3.99 -12.67 12.84
CA ASP A 121 -4.87 -13.51 13.65
C ASP A 121 -6.37 -13.28 13.41
N GLY A 122 -6.72 -12.27 12.61
CA GLY A 122 -8.08 -11.86 12.28
C GLY A 122 -8.56 -10.59 13.00
N MET A 123 -7.79 -10.05 13.95
CA MET A 123 -8.18 -8.80 14.62
C MET A 123 -8.23 -7.63 13.63
N SER A 124 -9.25 -6.78 13.72
CA SER A 124 -9.36 -5.55 12.92
C SER A 124 -9.68 -4.36 13.82
N LEU A 125 -8.83 -3.33 13.76
CA LEU A 125 -8.94 -2.12 14.56
C LEU A 125 -9.04 -0.91 13.63
N ARG A 126 -9.79 0.10 14.04
CA ARG A 126 -9.79 1.44 13.44
C ARG A 126 -9.35 2.47 14.47
N ALA A 127 -8.28 3.18 14.15
CA ALA A 127 -7.68 4.17 15.01
C ALA A 127 -7.86 5.59 14.46
N ASN A 128 -8.17 6.52 15.34
CA ASN A 128 -7.99 7.94 15.08
C ASN A 128 -6.57 8.33 15.50
N VAL A 129 -5.70 8.62 14.53
CA VAL A 129 -4.30 8.96 14.81
C VAL A 129 -4.13 10.31 15.49
N ASP A 130 -5.13 11.19 15.48
CA ASP A 130 -5.04 12.51 16.12
C ASP A 130 -5.21 12.44 17.64
N ASP A 131 -5.98 11.48 18.16
CA ASP A 131 -6.23 11.34 19.60
C ASP A 131 -5.93 9.95 20.18
N GLY A 132 -5.54 8.97 19.34
CA GLY A 132 -5.17 7.63 19.78
C GLY A 132 -6.35 6.69 20.04
N LYS A 133 -7.60 7.15 19.90
CA LYS A 133 -8.77 6.31 20.18
C LYS A 133 -8.90 5.19 19.17
N VAL A 134 -9.19 4.00 19.67
CA VAL A 134 -9.34 2.79 18.86
C VAL A 134 -10.74 2.22 18.99
N THR A 135 -11.32 1.82 17.87
CA THR A 135 -12.52 0.99 17.80
C THR A 135 -12.12 -0.40 17.31
N LYS A 136 -12.52 -1.44 18.04
CA LYS A 136 -12.45 -2.82 17.55
C LYS A 136 -13.63 -3.07 16.60
N ASP A 137 -13.32 -3.49 15.39
CA ASP A 137 -14.29 -3.91 14.37
C ASP A 137 -14.54 -5.43 14.47
N GLY A 138 -15.37 -5.96 13.56
CA GLY A 138 -15.54 -7.41 13.41
C GLY A 138 -14.24 -8.11 13.07
N ASP A 139 -14.00 -9.27 13.69
CA ASP A 139 -12.85 -10.11 13.34
C ASP A 139 -13.00 -10.63 11.89
N HIS A 140 -11.87 -10.79 11.19
CA HIS A 140 -11.86 -11.25 9.81
C HIS A 140 -12.46 -12.65 9.68
N LYS A 141 -13.41 -12.79 8.75
CA LYS A 141 -14.02 -14.06 8.39
C LYS A 141 -14.46 -14.04 6.94
N TYR A 142 -14.39 -15.19 6.28
CA TYR A 142 -14.96 -15.34 4.94
C TYR A 142 -16.48 -15.23 4.98
N ALA A 143 -17.05 -14.61 3.95
CA ALA A 143 -18.49 -14.49 3.80
C ALA A 143 -19.18 -15.87 3.77
N GLU A 144 -20.44 -15.93 4.21
CA GLU A 144 -21.22 -17.17 4.22
C GLU A 144 -21.42 -17.80 2.83
N THR A 145 -21.28 -17.00 1.78
CA THR A 145 -21.38 -17.40 0.37
C THR A 145 -20.03 -17.61 -0.30
N ASP A 146 -18.93 -17.34 0.40
CA ASP A 146 -17.58 -17.50 -0.14
C ASP A 146 -17.15 -18.98 -0.16
N MET A 147 -16.34 -19.37 -1.14
CA MET A 147 -15.82 -20.73 -1.25
C MET A 147 -14.90 -21.14 -0.09
N HIS A 148 -14.30 -20.15 0.61
CA HIS A 148 -13.42 -20.34 1.76
C HIS A 148 -14.15 -20.19 3.11
N LYS A 149 -15.48 -20.23 3.10
CA LYS A 149 -16.29 -20.21 4.33
C LYS A 149 -15.77 -21.22 5.36
N GLY A 150 -15.56 -20.74 6.59
CA GLY A 150 -15.13 -21.56 7.72
C GLY A 150 -13.62 -21.74 7.83
N GLU A 151 -12.84 -21.38 6.81
CA GLU A 151 -11.40 -21.25 6.92
C GLU A 151 -11.03 -20.04 7.78
N LYS A 152 -9.93 -20.13 8.54
CA LYS A 152 -9.41 -18.99 9.31
C LYS A 152 -8.62 -18.06 8.36
N PRO A 153 -9.05 -16.80 8.17
CA PRO A 153 -8.28 -15.87 7.36
C PRO A 153 -6.92 -15.53 7.99
N ASN A 154 -5.97 -15.17 7.14
CA ASN A 154 -4.64 -14.72 7.51
C ASN A 154 -4.26 -13.50 6.67
N VAL A 155 -4.72 -12.33 7.07
CA VAL A 155 -4.40 -11.06 6.41
C VAL A 155 -2.95 -10.69 6.72
N ILE A 156 -2.12 -10.58 5.68
CA ILE A 156 -0.68 -10.29 5.80
C ILE A 156 -0.25 -8.99 5.12
N ALA A 157 -1.13 -8.38 4.31
CA ALA A 157 -1.01 -7.03 3.78
C ALA A 157 -2.39 -6.56 3.30
N GLY A 158 -2.58 -5.27 3.04
CA GLY A 158 -3.85 -4.72 2.61
C GLY A 158 -3.81 -3.22 2.44
N ALA A 159 -4.65 -2.70 1.55
CA ALA A 159 -4.67 -1.30 1.16
C ALA A 159 -6.04 -0.86 0.65
N TYR A 160 -6.34 0.43 0.84
CA TYR A 160 -7.53 1.09 0.33
C TYR A 160 -7.34 1.64 -1.08
N THR A 161 -8.39 1.58 -1.90
CA THR A 161 -8.43 2.32 -3.17
C THR A 161 -8.73 3.80 -2.97
N ASN A 162 -8.44 4.60 -4.00
CA ASN A 162 -8.70 6.04 -4.04
C ASN A 162 -8.03 6.78 -2.87
N SER A 163 -6.78 6.42 -2.55
CA SER A 163 -5.96 7.01 -1.48
C SER A 163 -5.54 8.45 -1.80
N VAL A 164 -6.52 9.32 -2.02
CA VAL A 164 -6.39 10.74 -2.33
C VAL A 164 -7.31 11.57 -1.44
N LYS A 165 -6.86 12.78 -1.11
CA LYS A 165 -7.60 13.69 -0.24
C LYS A 165 -8.99 13.99 -0.78
N GLY A 166 -10.00 13.81 0.06
CA GLY A 166 -11.37 14.26 -0.22
C GLY A 166 -12.21 13.32 -1.10
N THR A 167 -11.68 12.15 -1.46
CA THR A 167 -12.46 11.08 -2.12
C THR A 167 -13.75 10.77 -1.35
N LYS A 168 -14.78 10.32 -2.07
CA LYS A 168 -16.08 9.93 -1.50
C LYS A 168 -16.27 8.43 -1.41
N GLU A 169 -15.43 7.67 -2.11
CA GLU A 169 -15.54 6.22 -2.20
C GLU A 169 -14.17 5.59 -2.06
N THR A 170 -14.14 4.42 -1.43
CA THR A 170 -12.94 3.59 -1.28
C THR A 170 -13.36 2.13 -1.10
N ALA A 171 -12.48 1.21 -1.44
CA ALA A 171 -12.63 -0.22 -1.22
C ALA A 171 -11.36 -0.76 -0.56
N LEU A 172 -11.52 -1.66 0.42
CA LEU A 172 -10.40 -2.34 1.07
C LEU A 172 -10.12 -3.67 0.38
N PHE A 173 -8.86 -3.88 -0.01
CA PHE A 173 -8.34 -5.15 -0.49
C PHE A 173 -7.23 -5.63 0.43
N ASN A 174 -7.20 -6.93 0.68
CA ASN A 174 -6.17 -7.58 1.49
C ASN A 174 -5.50 -8.71 0.72
N ILE A 175 -4.31 -9.06 1.16
CA ILE A 175 -3.63 -10.29 0.80
C ILE A 175 -3.85 -11.30 1.92
N ASP A 176 -4.51 -12.41 1.60
CA ASP A 176 -4.61 -13.55 2.51
C ASP A 176 -3.48 -14.54 2.23
N GLY A 177 -2.62 -14.74 3.24
CA GLY A 177 -1.46 -15.61 3.17
C GLY A 177 -1.78 -17.11 3.25
N THR A 178 -2.93 -17.49 3.81
CA THR A 178 -3.37 -18.90 3.89
C THR A 178 -3.74 -19.39 2.51
N ILE A 179 -4.55 -18.61 1.79
CA ILE A 179 -5.04 -19.00 0.46
C ILE A 179 -4.19 -18.43 -0.67
N GLY A 180 -3.25 -17.51 -0.39
CA GLY A 180 -2.39 -16.89 -1.41
C GLY A 180 -3.19 -16.11 -2.44
N ALA A 181 -4.14 -15.30 -1.98
CA ALA A 181 -5.12 -14.62 -2.83
C ALA A 181 -5.29 -13.15 -2.44
N LEU A 182 -5.71 -12.37 -3.43
CA LEU A 182 -6.36 -11.09 -3.17
C LEU A 182 -7.78 -11.37 -2.68
N VAL A 183 -8.16 -10.72 -1.58
CA VAL A 183 -9.51 -10.75 -1.03
C VAL A 183 -10.02 -9.32 -0.88
N LYS A 184 -11.32 -9.11 -1.10
CA LYS A 184 -11.98 -7.83 -0.86
C LYS A 184 -12.67 -7.88 0.51
N GLN A 185 -12.47 -6.86 1.32
CA GLN A 185 -13.14 -6.75 2.61
C GLN A 185 -14.34 -5.81 2.52
N ALA A 186 -15.55 -6.37 2.58
CA ALA A 186 -16.79 -5.61 2.41
C ALA A 186 -17.96 -6.26 3.17
N PRO A 187 -18.56 -5.57 4.16
CA PRO A 187 -18.15 -4.27 4.71
C PRO A 187 -16.83 -4.34 5.50
N PRO A 188 -15.95 -3.31 5.44
CA PRO A 188 -14.70 -3.29 6.19
C PRO A 188 -14.88 -3.48 7.70
N ASN A 189 -15.86 -2.82 8.30
CA ASN A 189 -16.04 -2.82 9.75
C ASN A 189 -16.65 -4.12 10.30
N ASP A 190 -17.18 -4.98 9.42
CA ASP A 190 -17.74 -6.28 9.78
C ASP A 190 -16.70 -7.40 9.63
N GLY A 191 -15.51 -7.10 9.09
CA GLY A 191 -14.44 -8.08 8.87
C GLY A 191 -14.73 -9.08 7.74
N ILE A 192 -15.75 -8.85 6.91
CA ILE A 192 -16.19 -9.84 5.93
C ILE A 192 -15.27 -9.85 4.71
N LEU A 193 -14.67 -11.01 4.43
CA LEU A 193 -13.78 -11.24 3.30
C LEU A 193 -14.49 -12.02 2.19
N GLY A 194 -14.31 -11.57 0.95
CA GLY A 194 -14.65 -12.30 -0.25
C GLY A 194 -13.42 -12.52 -1.12
N ALA A 195 -13.15 -13.75 -1.54
CA ALA A 195 -12.03 -14.07 -2.42
C ALA A 195 -12.23 -13.45 -3.80
N VAL A 196 -11.20 -12.74 -4.29
CA VAL A 196 -11.18 -12.19 -5.66
C VAL A 196 -10.48 -13.16 -6.59
N GLY A 197 -9.28 -13.61 -6.21
CA GLY A 197 -8.55 -14.62 -6.97
C GLY A 197 -7.11 -14.80 -6.50
N LYS A 198 -6.49 -15.89 -6.95
CA LYS A 198 -5.13 -16.27 -6.56
C LYS A 198 -4.12 -15.27 -7.13
N LEU A 199 -3.11 -14.93 -6.33
CA LEU A 199 -1.99 -14.11 -6.79
C LEU A 199 -1.18 -14.81 -7.88
N GLY A 200 -1.10 -16.14 -7.85
CA GLY A 200 -0.22 -16.92 -8.73
C GLY A 200 1.25 -16.95 -8.27
N ILE A 201 1.55 -16.32 -7.14
CA ILE A 201 2.84 -16.36 -6.45
C ILE A 201 2.62 -16.85 -5.00
N LYS A 202 3.65 -17.43 -4.38
CA LYS A 202 3.60 -17.91 -2.98
C LYS A 202 4.73 -17.31 -2.12
N PRO A 203 4.79 -15.98 -1.98
CA PRO A 203 5.79 -15.34 -1.14
C PRO A 203 5.50 -15.55 0.35
N ALA A 204 6.55 -15.73 1.15
CA ALA A 204 6.42 -15.87 2.61
C ALA A 204 6.15 -14.51 3.29
N THR A 205 6.46 -13.40 2.62
CA THR A 205 6.17 -12.04 3.09
C THR A 205 5.90 -11.17 1.88
N VAL A 206 4.88 -10.35 2.02
CA VAL A 206 4.44 -9.40 1.01
C VAL A 206 4.25 -8.05 1.66
N ALA A 207 4.47 -7.02 0.87
CA ALA A 207 3.98 -5.68 1.14
C ALA A 207 3.05 -5.31 -0.02
N PHE A 208 1.96 -4.60 0.27
CA PHE A 208 0.91 -4.31 -0.72
C PHE A 208 0.37 -2.91 -0.49
N ASP A 209 0.26 -2.13 -1.57
CA ASP A 209 -0.34 -0.80 -1.55
C ASP A 209 -1.04 -0.51 -2.89
N ILE A 210 -2.00 0.41 -2.90
CA ILE A 210 -2.77 0.84 -4.05
C ILE A 210 -2.56 2.32 -4.29
N TRP A 211 -1.83 2.64 -5.35
CA TRP A 211 -1.68 4.01 -5.81
C TRP A 211 -2.97 4.51 -6.47
N SER A 212 -3.25 5.81 -6.35
CA SER A 212 -4.34 6.46 -7.07
C SER A 212 -4.03 7.91 -7.47
N ASP A 213 -4.48 8.31 -8.68
CA ASP A 213 -4.57 9.72 -9.11
C ASP A 213 -5.98 10.32 -8.87
N GLY A 214 -6.85 9.61 -8.14
CA GLY A 214 -8.25 9.96 -7.93
C GLY A 214 -9.19 9.57 -9.08
N THR A 215 -8.65 9.12 -10.21
CA THR A 215 -9.43 8.56 -11.34
C THR A 215 -9.15 7.08 -11.54
N ARG A 216 -7.90 6.64 -11.31
CA ARG A 216 -7.42 5.28 -11.50
C ARG A 216 -6.83 4.75 -10.20
N ASN A 217 -6.74 3.42 -10.13
CA ASN A 217 -6.08 2.69 -9.05
C ASN A 217 -5.08 1.71 -9.66
N GLU A 218 -3.87 1.66 -9.11
CA GLU A 218 -2.84 0.71 -9.50
C GLU A 218 -2.32 0.00 -8.25
N ALA A 219 -2.60 -1.28 -8.15
CA ALA A 219 -2.21 -2.08 -7.01
C ALA A 219 -0.83 -2.70 -7.22
N TRP A 220 0.03 -2.56 -6.22
CA TRP A 220 1.42 -2.97 -6.26
C TRP A 220 1.72 -3.89 -5.09
N LEU A 221 2.44 -4.97 -5.37
CA LEU A 221 2.88 -5.93 -4.37
C LEU A 221 4.39 -6.10 -4.47
N MET A 222 5.08 -5.99 -3.34
CA MET A 222 6.51 -6.29 -3.25
C MET A 222 6.73 -7.60 -2.49
N ALA A 223 7.46 -8.52 -3.11
CA ALA A 223 7.80 -9.82 -2.53
C ALA A 223 9.17 -10.29 -3.03
N ASP A 224 10.01 -10.78 -2.12
CA ASP A 224 11.34 -11.34 -2.43
C ASP A 224 12.22 -10.44 -3.33
N GLY A 225 12.11 -9.12 -3.14
CA GLY A 225 12.82 -8.11 -3.93
C GLY A 225 12.24 -7.87 -5.33
N THR A 226 11.08 -8.44 -5.64
CA THR A 226 10.37 -8.25 -6.90
C THR A 226 9.09 -7.44 -6.67
N LEU A 227 8.85 -6.48 -7.55
CA LEU A 227 7.63 -5.69 -7.63
C LEU A 227 6.70 -6.33 -8.67
N TYR A 228 5.45 -6.51 -8.27
CA TYR A 228 4.36 -7.05 -9.07
C TYR A 228 3.24 -6.02 -9.17
N SER A 229 2.63 -5.89 -10.35
CA SER A 229 1.30 -5.31 -10.43
C SER A 229 0.26 -6.37 -10.05
N VAL A 230 -0.80 -5.96 -9.37
CA VAL A 230 -1.92 -6.82 -9.00
C VAL A 230 -3.17 -6.33 -9.69
N ASP A 231 -3.83 -7.21 -10.44
CA ASP A 231 -5.13 -6.90 -11.01
C ASP A 231 -6.22 -7.02 -9.93
N LEU A 232 -6.85 -5.90 -9.57
CA LEU A 232 -7.86 -5.85 -8.49
C LEU A 232 -9.17 -6.58 -8.82
N ALA A 233 -9.43 -6.92 -10.09
CA ALA A 233 -10.63 -7.64 -10.51
C ALA A 233 -10.43 -9.16 -10.51
N THR A 234 -9.21 -9.62 -10.78
CA THR A 234 -8.88 -11.05 -10.91
C THR A 234 -7.98 -11.57 -9.80
N GLY A 235 -7.35 -10.68 -9.03
CA GLY A 235 -6.35 -11.01 -8.03
C GLY A 235 -4.99 -11.43 -8.59
N LYS A 236 -4.80 -11.48 -9.91
CA LYS A 236 -3.57 -12.00 -10.52
C LYS A 236 -2.41 -11.02 -10.32
N ALA A 237 -1.31 -11.51 -9.75
CA ALA A 237 -0.04 -10.79 -9.76
C ALA A 237 0.71 -10.98 -11.09
N THR A 238 1.34 -9.93 -11.59
CA THR A 238 2.19 -9.95 -12.78
C THR A 238 3.50 -9.26 -12.46
N GLU A 239 4.61 -9.96 -12.71
CA GLU A 239 5.95 -9.41 -12.46
C GLU A 239 6.16 -8.14 -13.28
N ALA A 240 6.55 -7.06 -12.61
CA ALA A 240 6.85 -5.78 -13.24
C ALA A 240 8.36 -5.51 -13.28
N ALA A 241 9.04 -5.75 -12.15
CA ALA A 241 10.48 -5.52 -12.04
C ALA A 241 11.09 -6.21 -10.81
N LYS A 242 12.33 -6.68 -10.94
CA LYS A 242 13.19 -6.91 -9.79
C LYS A 242 13.77 -5.59 -9.30
N ILE A 243 13.55 -5.25 -8.05
CA ILE A 243 14.03 -4.02 -7.43
C ILE A 243 15.40 -4.26 -6.83
N SER A 244 16.39 -3.52 -7.33
CA SER A 244 17.76 -3.55 -6.78
C SER A 244 17.94 -2.53 -5.65
N GLY A 245 18.94 -2.74 -4.78
CA GLY A 245 19.30 -1.78 -3.73
C GLY A 245 18.48 -1.84 -2.44
N VAL A 246 17.39 -2.61 -2.40
CA VAL A 246 16.69 -2.94 -1.14
C VAL A 246 17.38 -4.16 -0.53
N THR A 247 17.97 -4.00 0.65
CA THR A 247 18.68 -5.08 1.37
C THR A 247 17.91 -5.43 2.63
N GLY A 248 17.45 -6.67 2.72
CA GLY A 248 16.67 -7.16 3.86
C GLY A 248 15.23 -7.47 3.48
N LYS A 249 14.44 -7.84 4.50
CA LYS A 249 13.04 -8.22 4.34
C LYS A 249 12.17 -6.96 4.34
N VAL A 250 11.47 -6.72 3.23
CA VAL A 250 10.42 -5.69 3.14
C VAL A 250 9.17 -6.24 3.80
N THR A 251 8.66 -5.53 4.79
CA THR A 251 7.45 -5.93 5.55
C THR A 251 6.26 -5.06 5.23
N ASP A 252 6.47 -3.86 4.68
CA ASP A 252 5.40 -2.95 4.31
C ASP A 252 5.87 -1.97 3.23
N ILE A 253 4.94 -1.40 2.46
CA ILE A 253 5.20 -0.37 1.46
C ILE A 253 4.13 0.72 1.55
N ALA A 254 4.54 1.97 1.32
CA ALA A 254 3.64 3.10 1.20
C ALA A 254 4.03 3.93 -0.03
N ILE A 255 3.08 4.23 -0.90
CA ILE A 255 3.31 4.97 -2.13
C ILE A 255 3.23 6.46 -1.82
N MET A 256 4.40 7.11 -1.86
CA MET A 256 4.53 8.54 -1.63
C MET A 256 4.15 9.26 -2.93
N GLY A 257 3.20 10.20 -2.82
CA GLY A 257 2.54 10.86 -3.95
C GLY A 257 3.49 11.41 -5.04
N MET A 258 2.94 11.60 -6.24
CA MET A 258 3.64 12.21 -7.39
C MET A 258 3.54 13.74 -7.39
#